data_AF-A0A543N6Q4-F1
#
_entry.id   AF-A0A543N6Q4-F1
#
_cell.length_a   1.000
_cell.length_b   1.000
_cell.length_c   1.000
_cell.angle_alpha   90.00
_cell.angle_beta   90.00
_cell.angle_gamma   90.00
#
_symmetry.space_group_name_H-M   'P 1'
#
loop_
_entity.id
_entity.type
_entity.pdbx_description
1 polymer ?
#
loop_
_entity_poly.entity_id
_entity_poly.type
_entity_poly.pdbx_seq_one_letter_code
_entity_poly.pdbx_strand_id
1 'polypeptide(L)'
;MAQYKVDSDQTEETSSSLKADFEEFEERLENIKSKVDGLLEDGYATPKAEEKFSPFFKQFQDGFKDVNEGLKGISEYLDAVGKKFQETDDELGKQLG
;
A
#
# COMPACT_ATOMS: atom_id res chain seq x y z
N MET A 1 -12.48 -33.96 11.52
CA MET A 1 -11.64 -32.87 12.06
C MET A 1 -11.10 -32.13 10.85
N ALA A 2 -11.49 -30.87 10.65
CA ALA A 2 -11.04 -30.10 9.50
C ALA A 2 -9.50 -30.01 9.54
N GLN A 3 -8.84 -30.39 8.46
CA GLN A 3 -7.40 -30.18 8.29
C GLN A 3 -7.15 -28.67 8.24
N TYR A 4 -6.90 -28.06 9.40
CA TYR A 4 -6.32 -26.71 9.54
C TYR A 4 -4.81 -26.76 9.21
N LYS A 5 -4.42 -27.58 8.24
CA LYS A 5 -3.04 -27.75 7.82
C LYS A 5 -2.83 -26.78 6.66
N VAL A 6 -1.99 -25.77 6.88
CA VAL A 6 -1.26 -25.06 5.81
C VAL A 6 -2.12 -24.11 4.97
N ASP A 7 -2.64 -23.05 5.59
CA ASP A 7 -2.98 -21.81 4.89
C ASP A 7 -2.19 -20.61 5.49
N SER A 8 -1.52 -20.80 6.64
CA SER A 8 -0.69 -19.79 7.31
C SER A 8 0.51 -19.40 6.46
N ASP A 9 1.23 -20.38 5.93
CA ASP A 9 2.46 -20.16 5.16
C ASP A 9 2.15 -19.44 3.85
N GLN A 10 1.05 -19.84 3.19
CA GLN A 10 0.56 -19.18 1.98
C GLN A 10 0.03 -17.77 2.27
N THR A 11 -0.61 -17.56 3.42
CA THR A 11 -1.05 -16.23 3.87
C THR A 11 0.14 -15.33 4.18
N GLU A 12 1.18 -15.81 4.85
CA GLU A 12 2.39 -15.06 5.18
C GLU A 12 3.21 -14.70 3.93
N GLU A 13 3.38 -15.65 3.01
CA GLU A 13 4.04 -15.42 1.72
C GLU A 13 3.28 -14.38 0.89
N THR A 14 1.96 -14.54 0.76
CA THR A 14 1.11 -13.59 0.03
C THR A 14 1.14 -12.21 0.67
N SER A 15 1.07 -12.14 2.01
CA SER A 15 1.14 -10.87 2.76
C SER A 15 2.47 -10.16 2.54
N SER A 16 3.57 -10.91 2.56
CA SER A 16 4.92 -10.38 2.34
C SER A 16 5.10 -9.89 0.90
N SER A 17 4.60 -10.64 -0.09
CA SER A 17 4.60 -10.22 -1.50
C SER A 17 3.78 -8.95 -1.69
N LEU A 18 2.56 -8.91 -1.14
CA LEU A 18 1.68 -7.74 -1.24
C LEU A 18 2.33 -6.50 -0.62
N LYS A 19 3.00 -6.65 0.52
CA LYS A 19 3.73 -5.55 1.15
C LYS A 19 4.82 -4.99 0.23
N ALA A 20 5.62 -5.86 -0.38
CA ALA A 20 6.66 -5.45 -1.32
C ALA A 20 6.08 -4.75 -2.56
N ASP A 21 4.99 -5.29 -3.12
CA ASP A 21 4.29 -4.68 -4.26
C ASP A 21 3.74 -3.29 -3.91
N PHE A 22 3.25 -3.09 -2.68
CA PHE A 22 2.77 -1.80 -2.21
C PHE A 22 3.87 -0.78 -1.99
N GLU A 23 5.01 -1.19 -1.43
CA GLU A 23 6.19 -0.31 -1.30
C GLU A 23 6.66 0.16 -2.68
N GLU A 24 6.77 -0.74 -3.67
CA GLU A 24 7.11 -0.36 -5.05
C GLU A 24 6.07 0.59 -5.66
N PHE A 25 4.79 0.33 -5.42
CA PHE A 25 3.73 1.17 -5.95
C PHE A 25 3.72 2.58 -5.34
N GLU A 26 3.93 2.70 -4.03
CA GLU A 26 4.08 3.97 -3.33
C GLU A 26 5.23 4.79 -3.92
N GLU A 27 6.43 4.20 -4.06
CA GLU A 27 7.58 4.86 -4.68
C GLU A 27 7.29 5.34 -6.11
N ARG A 28 6.62 4.52 -6.92
CA ARG A 28 6.21 4.89 -8.28
C ARG A 28 5.25 6.06 -8.29
N LEU A 29 4.27 6.06 -7.40
CA LEU A 29 3.30 7.16 -7.30
C LEU A 29 4.00 8.46 -6.86
N GLU A 30 4.92 8.39 -5.89
CA GLU A 30 5.70 9.56 -5.45
C GLU A 30 6.54 10.14 -6.60
N ASN A 31 7.15 9.28 -7.41
CA ASN A 31 7.89 9.68 -8.60
C ASN A 31 7.00 10.41 -9.62
N ILE A 32 5.78 9.89 -9.85
CA ILE A 32 4.79 10.54 -10.72
C ILE A 32 4.43 11.91 -10.16
N LYS A 33 4.14 12.01 -8.85
CA LYS A 33 3.83 13.29 -8.21
C LYS A 33 4.96 14.30 -8.40
N SER A 34 6.20 13.90 -8.14
CA SER A 34 7.37 14.77 -8.29
C SER A 34 7.54 15.29 -9.73
N LYS A 35 7.29 14.44 -10.74
CA LYS A 35 7.32 14.87 -12.15
C LYS A 35 6.23 15.88 -12.47
N VAL A 36 5.02 15.68 -11.95
CA VAL A 36 3.92 16.61 -12.18
C VAL A 36 4.18 17.94 -11.48
N ASP A 37 4.67 17.93 -10.24
CA ASP A 37 5.08 19.14 -9.51
C ASP A 37 6.19 19.88 -10.29
N GLY A 38 7.21 19.16 -10.76
CA GLY A 38 8.30 19.74 -11.55
C GLY A 38 7.83 20.38 -12.86
N LEU A 39 6.85 19.79 -13.56
CA LEU A 39 6.27 20.41 -14.76
C LEU A 39 5.57 21.75 -14.46
N LEU A 40 5.00 21.92 -13.27
CA LEU A 40 4.39 23.17 -12.84
C LEU A 40 5.46 24.22 -12.49
N GLU A 41 6.55 23.81 -11.84
CA GLU A 41 7.66 24.68 -11.46
C GLU A 41 8.53 25.12 -12.67
N ASP A 42 8.81 24.22 -13.61
CA ASP A 42 9.71 24.48 -14.77
C ASP A 42 9.06 25.27 -15.92
N GLY A 43 7.84 25.78 -15.75
CA GLY A 43 7.30 26.83 -16.62
C GLY A 43 6.23 26.41 -17.63
N TYR A 44 5.49 25.31 -17.38
CA TYR A 44 4.16 25.13 -18.00
C TYR A 44 3.09 26.10 -17.45
N ALA A 45 3.52 27.15 -16.74
CA ALA A 45 2.74 28.17 -16.05
C ALA A 45 2.28 29.31 -16.99
N THR A 46 1.65 28.96 -18.12
CA THR A 46 0.78 29.97 -18.75
C THR A 46 -0.57 29.94 -18.04
N PRO A 47 -1.22 31.09 -17.75
CA PRO A 47 -2.45 31.13 -16.97
C PRO A 47 -3.57 30.21 -17.50
N LYS A 48 -3.64 30.05 -18.83
CA LYS A 48 -4.61 29.15 -19.49
C LYS A 48 -4.27 27.67 -19.36
N ALA A 49 -2.98 27.32 -19.32
CA ALA A 49 -2.55 25.94 -19.11
C ALA A 49 -2.81 25.55 -17.65
N GLU A 50 -2.49 26.43 -16.70
CA GLU A 50 -2.74 26.24 -15.28
C GLU A 50 -4.23 26.07 -14.98
N GLU A 51 -5.10 26.93 -15.54
CA GLU A 51 -6.57 26.80 -15.39
C GLU A 51 -7.09 25.43 -15.86
N LYS A 52 -6.51 24.88 -16.95
CA LYS A 52 -6.92 23.58 -17.50
C LYS A 52 -6.30 22.41 -16.77
N PHE A 53 -5.08 22.54 -16.25
CA PHE A 53 -4.36 21.46 -15.57
C PHE A 53 -4.71 21.35 -14.09
N SER A 54 -5.06 22.46 -13.43
CA SER A 54 -5.36 22.51 -12.00
C SER A 54 -6.43 21.50 -11.55
N PRO A 55 -7.54 21.26 -12.27
CA PRO A 55 -8.53 20.25 -11.88
C PRO A 55 -7.97 18.83 -11.89
N PHE A 56 -7.18 18.47 -12.92
CA PHE A 56 -6.56 17.15 -13.03
C PHE A 56 -5.51 16.93 -11.95
N PHE A 57 -4.74 17.97 -11.62
CA PHE A 57 -3.74 17.92 -10.56
C PHE A 57 -4.39 17.74 -9.19
N LYS A 58 -5.46 18.48 -8.90
CA LYS A 58 -6.22 18.30 -7.66
C LYS A 58 -6.79 16.89 -7.56
N GLN A 59 -7.40 16.39 -8.63
CA GLN A 59 -7.91 15.02 -8.67
C GLN A 59 -6.79 13.98 -8.46
N PHE A 60 -5.61 14.22 -9.04
CA PHE A 60 -4.45 13.36 -8.82
C PHE A 60 -3.98 13.38 -7.36
N GLN A 61 -3.87 14.56 -6.73
CA GLN A 61 -3.49 14.66 -5.33
C GLN A 61 -4.48 13.97 -4.39
N ASP A 62 -5.78 14.20 -4.61
CA ASP A 62 -6.85 13.58 -3.82
C ASP A 62 -6.81 12.04 -3.99
N GLY A 63 -6.74 11.55 -5.22
CA GLY A 63 -6.65 10.11 -5.49
C GLY A 63 -5.35 9.47 -4.98
N PHE A 64 -4.22 10.17 -5.07
CA PHE A 64 -2.94 9.73 -4.51
C PHE A 64 -3.04 9.53 -3.00
N LYS A 65 -3.66 10.48 -2.31
CA LYS A 65 -3.90 10.39 -0.86
C LYS A 65 -4.78 9.20 -0.52
N ASP A 66 -5.91 9.04 -1.22
CA ASP A 66 -6.84 7.94 -0.98
C ASP A 66 -6.18 6.57 -1.21
N VAL A 67 -5.35 6.46 -2.25
CA VAL A 67 -4.58 5.25 -2.52
C VAL A 67 -3.62 4.96 -1.38
N ASN A 68 -2.78 5.92 -0.97
CA ASN A 68 -1.82 5.71 0.13
C ASN A 68 -2.51 5.35 1.46
N GLU A 69 -3.65 5.96 1.77
CA GLU A 69 -4.44 5.58 2.95
C GLU A 69 -4.96 4.14 2.84
N GLY A 70 -5.42 3.72 1.65
CA GLY A 70 -5.82 2.34 1.38
C GLY A 70 -4.66 1.35 1.51
N LEU A 71 -3.48 1.68 0.96
CA LEU A 71 -2.28 0.86 1.06
C LEU A 71 -1.87 0.65 2.52
N LYS A 72 -1.86 1.73 3.30
CA LYS A 72 -1.57 1.68 4.74
C LYS A 72 -2.53 0.76 5.48
N GLY A 73 -3.84 0.89 5.23
CA GLY A 73 -4.85 0.04 5.87
C GLY A 73 -4.68 -1.44 5.54
N ILE A 74 -4.30 -1.77 4.30
CA ILE A 74 -4.00 -3.14 3.91
C ILE A 74 -2.74 -3.65 4.63
N SER A 75 -1.65 -2.88 4.64
CA SER A 75 -0.41 -3.24 5.33
C SER A 75 -0.64 -3.49 6.83
N GLU A 76 -1.40 -2.61 7.51
CA GLU A 76 -1.77 -2.79 8.91
C GLU A 76 -2.58 -4.06 9.15
N TYR A 77 -3.51 -4.38 8.25
CA TYR A 77 -4.30 -5.60 8.31
C TYR A 77 -3.43 -6.85 8.15
N LEU A 78 -2.55 -6.86 7.14
CA LEU A 78 -1.65 -7.99 6.86
C LEU A 78 -0.68 -8.23 8.03
N ASP A 79 -0.10 -7.18 8.60
CA ASP A 79 0.74 -7.26 9.80
C ASP A 79 -0.03 -7.82 11.01
N ALA A 80 -1.29 -7.41 11.20
CA ALA A 80 -2.13 -7.90 12.29
C ALA A 80 -2.49 -9.38 12.13
N VAL A 81 -2.75 -9.82 10.90
CA VAL A 81 -3.03 -11.21 10.57
C VAL A 81 -1.79 -12.08 10.84
N GLY A 82 -0.62 -11.67 10.36
CA GLY A 82 0.64 -12.39 10.60
C GLY A 82 0.94 -12.56 12.09
N LYS A 83 0.81 -11.50 12.89
CA LYS A 83 1.00 -11.56 14.35
C LYS A 83 0.04 -12.54 15.03
N LYS A 84 -1.25 -12.52 14.67
CA LYS A 84 -2.24 -13.44 15.24
C LYS A 84 -1.95 -14.90 14.91
N PHE A 85 -1.46 -15.18 13.70
CA PHE A 85 -1.07 -16.53 13.33
C PHE A 85 0.14 -17.00 14.14
N GLN A 86 1.17 -16.17 14.30
CA GLN A 86 2.33 -16.47 15.15
C GLN A 86 1.93 -16.73 16.61
N GLU A 87 1.09 -15.86 17.19
CA GLU A 87 0.58 -16.04 18.56
C GLU A 87 -0.21 -17.34 18.73
N THR A 88 -1.04 -17.69 17.73
CA THR A 88 -1.84 -18.92 17.76
C THR A 88 -0.95 -20.16 17.65
N ASP A 89 0.08 -20.13 16.81
CA ASP A 89 1.03 -21.24 16.65
C ASP A 89 1.88 -21.44 17.93
N ASP A 90 2.37 -20.35 18.52
CA ASP A 90 3.09 -20.37 19.79
C ASP A 90 2.24 -20.97 20.93
N GLU A 91 0.95 -20.64 20.97
CA GLU A 91 0.02 -21.15 21.99
C GLU A 91 -0.27 -22.65 21.78
N LEU A 92 -0.47 -23.07 20.53
CA LEU A 92 -0.62 -24.49 20.17
C LEU A 92 0.65 -25.29 20.49
N GLY A 93 1.83 -24.75 20.19
CA GLY A 93 3.12 -25.36 20.50
C GLY A 93 3.33 -25.56 22.01
N LYS A 94 2.91 -24.59 22.84
CA LYS A 94 2.95 -24.71 24.31
C LYS A 94 1.97 -25.74 24.88
N GLN A 95 0.84 -26.00 24.22
CA GLN A 95 -0.13 -27.00 24.66
C GLN A 95 0.24 -28.43 24.25
N LEU A 96 1.05 -28.58 23.21
CA LEU A 96 1.46 -29.87 22.66
C LEU A 96 2.83 -30.36 23.19
N GLY A 97 3.61 -29.50 23.84
CA GLY A 97 4.87 -29.82 24.54
C GLY A 97 4.69 -30.06 26.03
#